data_AF-A0A2E9M2P8-F1
#
_entry.id   AF-A0A2E9M2P8-F1
#
_cell.length_a   1.000
_cell.length_b   1.000
_cell.length_c   1.000
_cell.angle_alpha   90.00
_cell.angle_beta   90.00
_cell.angle_gamma   90.00
#
_symmetry.space_group_name_H-M   'P 1'
#
loop_
_entity.id
_entity.type
_entity.pdbx_description
1 polymer ?
#
loop_
_entity_poly.entity_id
_entity_poly.type
_entity_poly.pdbx_seq_one_letter_code
_entity_poly.pdbx_strand_id
1 'polypeptide(L)' 'MKIEEKRKLVTKFLQHCIIYSDASIVRKEKRGDDIKEIEKWMAYRDFMKITVKEVTSKELDSWLEDDKVSYEPGEKK' A
#
# COMPACT_ATOMS: atom_id res chain seq x y z
N MET A 1 -8.20 -0.98 -19.64
CA MET A 1 -6.84 -0.51 -19.29
C MET A 1 -5.91 -1.69 -19.37
N LYS A 2 -4.71 -1.52 -19.94
CA LYS A 2 -3.67 -2.56 -19.92
C LYS A 2 -3.18 -2.77 -18.48
N ILE A 3 -2.66 -3.96 -18.16
CA ILE A 3 -2.19 -4.27 -16.81
C ILE A 3 -1.10 -3.28 -16.34
N GLU A 4 -0.22 -2.82 -17.23
CA GLU A 4 0.77 -1.77 -16.93
C GLU A 4 0.12 -0.46 -16.45
N GLU A 5 -0.99 -0.06 -17.08
CA GLU A 5 -1.71 1.16 -16.72
C GLU A 5 -2.41 0.98 -15.37
N LYS A 6 -3.00 -0.20 -15.12
CA LYS A 6 -3.60 -0.56 -13.83
C LYS A 6 -2.56 -0.53 -12.71
N ARG A 7 -1.38 -1.15 -12.90
CA ARG A 7 -0.26 -1.09 -11.93
C ARG A 7 0.16 0.35 -11.63
N LYS A 8 0.35 1.18 -12.65
CA LYS A 8 0.74 2.59 -12.48
C LYS A 8 -0.31 3.37 -11.69
N LEU A 9 -1.59 3.18 -12.00
CA LEU A 9 -2.70 3.83 -11.31
C LEU A 9 -2.72 3.45 -9.82
N VAL A 10 -2.69 2.14 -9.52
CA VAL A 10 -2.73 1.63 -8.15
C VAL A 10 -1.48 2.02 -7.37
N THR A 11 -0.30 1.93 -7.97
CA THR A 11 0.96 2.37 -7.36
C THR A 11 0.90 3.84 -6.96
N LYS A 12 0.42 4.71 -7.87
CA LYS A 12 0.28 6.15 -7.60
C LYS A 12 -0.71 6.43 -6.48
N PHE A 13 -1.84 5.71 -6.46
CA PHE A 13 -2.82 5.82 -5.39
C PHE A 13 -2.23 5.43 -4.03
N LEU A 14 -1.56 4.26 -3.94
CA LEU A 14 -0.91 3.80 -2.71
C LEU A 14 0.19 4.76 -2.24
N GLN A 15 0.96 5.35 -3.16
CA GLN A 15 1.94 6.39 -2.84
C GLN A 15 1.30 7.62 -2.19
N HIS A 16 0.15 8.07 -2.70
CA HIS A 16 -0.60 9.15 -2.05
C HIS A 16 -1.10 8.75 -0.65
N CYS A 17 -1.56 7.51 -0.47
CA CYS A 17 -1.97 7.01 0.84
C CYS A 17 -0.80 6.97 1.83
N ILE A 18 0.40 6.59 1.40
CA ILE A 18 1.62 6.63 2.23
C ILE A 18 1.90 8.07 2.69
N ILE A 19 1.92 9.03 1.75
CA ILE A 19 2.16 10.45 2.05
C ILE A 19 1.10 10.98 3.02
N TYR A 20 -0.16 10.62 2.80
CA TYR A 20 -1.26 11.02 3.66
C TYR A 20 -1.13 10.44 5.07
N SER A 21 -0.73 9.17 5.19
CA SER A 21 -0.49 8.52 6.48
C SER A 21 0.68 9.15 7.22
N ASP A 22 1.79 9.45 6.56
CA ASP A 22 2.92 10.18 7.15
C ASP A 22 2.48 11.55 7.67
N ALA A 23 1.76 12.33 6.86
CA ALA A 23 1.23 13.62 7.29
C ALA A 23 0.24 13.48 8.46
N SER A 24 -0.53 12.39 8.49
CA SER A 24 -1.48 12.08 9.56
C SER A 24 -0.76 11.74 10.87
N ILE A 25 0.31 10.94 10.83
CA ILE A 25 1.15 10.60 11.98
C ILE A 25 1.73 11.87 12.60
N VAL A 26 2.36 12.73 11.79
CA VAL A 26 2.94 14.00 12.26
C VAL A 26 1.90 14.89 12.95
N ARG A 27 0.66 14.96 12.43
CA ARG A 27 -0.41 15.73 13.09
C ARG A 27 -0.83 15.12 14.42
N LYS A 28 -0.91 13.79 14.51
CA LYS A 28 -1.28 13.08 15.75
C LYS A 28 -0.24 13.24 16.84
N GLU A 29 1.04 13.09 16.48
CA GLU A 29 2.17 13.32 17.39
C GLU A 29 2.14 14.75 17.94
N LYS A 30 1.93 15.76 17.07
CA LYS A 30 1.85 17.16 17.49
C LYS A 30 0.68 17.48 18.42
N ARG A 31 -0.42 16.73 18.33
CA ARG A 31 -1.59 16.89 19.22
C ARG A 31 -1.44 16.13 20.53
N GLY A 32 -0.47 15.24 20.65
CA GLY A 32 -0.35 14.33 21.78
C GLY A 32 -1.44 13.25 21.78
N ASP A 33 -1.89 12.81 20.60
CA ASP A 33 -2.84 11.70 20.47
C ASP A 33 -2.21 10.40 21.04
N ASP A 34 -3.06 9.41 21.37
CA ASP A 34 -2.62 8.12 21.94
C ASP A 34 -1.55 7.43 21.06
N ILE A 35 -0.48 6.97 21.71
CA ILE A 35 0.62 6.23 21.09
C ILE A 35 0.10 5.01 20.34
N LYS A 36 -0.88 4.28 20.90
CA LYS A 36 -1.45 3.09 20.23
C LYS A 36 -2.17 3.45 18.94
N GLU A 37 -2.79 4.62 18.87
CA GLU A 37 -3.40 5.09 17.62
C GLU A 37 -2.32 5.48 16.61
N ILE A 38 -1.25 6.13 17.04
CA ILE A 38 -0.11 6.47 16.17
C ILE A 38 0.53 5.19 15.59
N GLU A 39 0.72 4.15 16.41
CA GLU A 39 1.26 2.85 15.99
C GLU A 39 0.41 2.17 14.91
N LYS A 40 -0.93 2.23 15.02
CA LYS A 40 -1.83 1.71 13.97
C LYS A 40 -1.63 2.42 12.64
N TRP A 41 -1.45 3.75 12.67
CA TRP A 41 -1.17 4.53 11.46
C TRP A 41 0.19 4.21 10.86
N MET A 42 1.21 3.97 11.69
CA MET A 42 2.53 3.50 11.24
C MET A 42 2.44 2.14 10.57
N ALA A 43 1.77 1.17 11.20
CA ALA A 43 1.56 -0.16 10.63
C ALA A 43 0.83 -0.11 9.28
N TYR A 44 -0.25 0.68 9.20
CA TYR A 44 -0.98 0.90 7.95
C TYR A 44 -0.09 1.48 6.83
N ARG A 45 0.71 2.51 7.14
CA ARG A 45 1.67 3.11 6.21
C ARG A 45 2.69 2.09 5.72
N ASP A 46 3.27 1.31 6.64
CA ASP A 46 4.36 0.39 6.33
C ASP A 46 3.87 -0.81 5.53
N PHE A 47 2.64 -1.28 5.78
CA PHE A 47 1.98 -2.26 4.91
C PHE A 47 1.82 -1.73 3.48
N MET A 48 1.33 -0.50 3.30
CA MET A 48 1.22 0.08 1.94
C MET A 48 2.56 0.21 1.22
N LYS A 49 3.66 0.49 1.95
CA LYS A 49 5.01 0.50 1.35
C LYS A 49 5.41 -0.89 0.83
N ILE A 50 5.02 -1.96 1.53
CA ILE A 50 5.21 -3.34 1.07
C ILE A 50 4.35 -3.59 -0.16
N THR A 51 3.05 -3.28 -0.11
CA THR A 51 2.13 -3.46 -1.23
C THR A 51 2.58 -2.72 -2.49
N VAL A 52 3.12 -1.51 -2.37
CA VAL A 52 3.71 -0.78 -3.52
C VAL A 52 4.81 -1.61 -4.18
N LYS A 53 5.69 -2.25 -3.40
CA LYS A 53 6.75 -3.12 -3.95
C LYS A 53 6.15 -4.29 -4.71
N GLU A 54 5.17 -4.98 -4.12
CA GLU A 54 4.52 -6.17 -4.70
C GLU A 54 3.74 -5.84 -5.99
N VAL A 55 3.06 -4.68 -6.05
CA VAL A 55 2.42 -4.20 -7.29
C VAL A 55 3.48 -3.91 -8.36
N THR A 56 4.60 -3.27 -7.99
CA THR A 56 5.66 -2.96 -8.95
C THR A 56 6.48 -4.18 -9.40
N SER A 57 6.59 -5.22 -8.56
CA SER A 57 7.29 -6.47 -8.86
C SER A 57 6.45 -7.48 -9.65
N LYS A 58 5.16 -7.14 -9.88
CA LYS A 58 4.13 -7.96 -10.56
C LYS A 58 3.58 -9.12 -9.74
N GLU A 59 3.90 -9.17 -8.45
CA GLU A 59 3.39 -10.21 -7.54
C GLU A 59 1.87 -10.13 -7.36
N LEU A 60 1.29 -8.92 -7.48
CA LEU A 60 -0.15 -8.68 -7.36
C LEU A 60 -0.85 -8.49 -8.71
N ASP A 61 -0.27 -8.96 -9.81
CA ASP A 61 -0.87 -8.81 -11.15
C ASP A 61 -2.26 -9.48 -11.24
N SER A 62 -2.44 -10.64 -10.59
CA SER A 62 -3.74 -11.34 -10.55
C SER A 62 -4.85 -10.55 -9.84
N TRP A 63 -4.50 -9.55 -9.03
CA TRP A 63 -5.46 -8.69 -8.33
C TRP A 63 -5.93 -7.52 -9.21
N LEU A 64 -5.21 -7.26 -10.30
CA LEU A 64 -5.49 -6.19 -11.24
C LEU A 64 -6.18 -6.70 -12.50
N GLU A 65 -6.25 -8.02 -12.71
CA GLU A 65 -7.02 -8.62 -13.78
C GLU A 65 -8.49 -8.84 -13.38
N ASP A 66 -9.36 -9.03 -14.37
CA ASP A 66 -10.79 -9.17 -14.16
C ASP A 66 -11.18 -10.62 -13.72
N ASP A 67 -10.18 -11.51 -13.67
CA ASP A 67 -10.29 -12.91 -13.25
C ASP A 67 -10.24 -13.08 -11.72
N LYS A 68 -10.32 -14.33 -11.26
CA LYS A 68 -10.20 -14.63 -9.83
C LYS A 68 -8.82 -14.26 -9.29
N VAL A 69 -8.84 -13.58 -8.15
CA VAL A 69 -7.65 -13.28 -7.35
C VAL A 69 -6.97 -14.57 -6.89
N SER A 70 -5.67 -14.71 -7.13
CA SER A 70 -4.86 -15.73 -6.48
C SER A 70 -4.34 -15.20 -5.15
N TYR A 71 -4.46 -16.04 -4.11
CA TYR A 71 -3.92 -15.79 -2.77
C TYR A 71 -2.68 -16.65 -2.50
N GLU A 72 -2.18 -17.37 -3.51
CA GLU A 72 -0.94 -18.12 -3.38
C GLU A 72 0.24 -17.15 -3.31
N PRO A 73 1.20 -17.35 -2.38
CA PRO A 73 2.42 -16.55 -2.33
C PRO A 73 3.12 -16.60 -3.68
N GLY A 74 3.55 -15.44 -4.20
CA GLY A 74 4.32 -15.39 -5.44
C GLY A 74 5.55 -16.29 -5.35
N GLU A 75 5.78 -17.10 -6.39
CA GLU A 75 6.98 -17.94 -6.46
C GLU A 75 8.22 -17.06 -6.24
N LYS A 76 9.10 -17.46 -5.30
CA LYS A 76 10.36 -16.77 -5.06
C LYS A 76 11.16 -16.76 -6.36
N LYS A 77 11.45 -15.56 -6.89
CA LYS A 77 12.42 -15.36 -7.97
C LYS A 77 13.84 -15.57 -7.48
#